data_AF-A0A6H5KNB8-F1
#
_entry.id   AF-A0A6H5KNB8-F1
#
_cell.length_a   1.000
_cell.length_b   1.000
_cell.length_c   1.000
_cell.angle_alpha   90.00
_cell.angle_beta   90.00
_cell.angle_gamma   90.00
#
_symmetry.space_group_name_H-M   'P 1'
#
loop_
_entity.id
_entity.type
_entity.pdbx_description
1 polymer ?
#
loop_
_entity_poly.entity_id
_entity_poly.type
_entity_poly.pdbx_seq_one_letter_code
_entity_poly.pdbx_strand_id
1 'polypeptide(L)' 'MFYNGHKRKHAMKFQGVITPDGLFVDLWGPVAGTRHDSFILAQSGLMEELSMLRAV' A
#
# COMPACT_ATOMS: atom_id res chain seq x y z
N MET A 1 12.22 -14.71 3.91
CA MET A 1 10.80 -14.35 3.72
C MET A 1 10.58 -12.99 3.04
N PHE A 2 11.51 -12.03 3.11
CA PHE A 2 11.38 -10.68 2.51
C PHE A 2 12.20 -10.44 1.23
N TYR A 3 12.71 -11.48 0.57
CA TYR A 3 13.52 -11.29 -0.64
C TYR A 3 12.64 -11.18 -1.88
N ASN A 4 12.62 -10.01 -2.53
CA ASN A 4 11.97 -9.83 -3.83
C ASN A 4 12.89 -10.36 -4.95
N GLY A 5 12.48 -11.47 -5.57
CA GLY A 5 13.24 -12.09 -6.66
C GLY A 5 13.34 -11.22 -7.93
N HIS A 6 12.30 -10.47 -8.28
CA HIS A 6 12.30 -9.58 -9.44
C HIS A 6 13.27 -8.41 -9.28
N LYS A 7 13.34 -7.82 -8.08
CA LYS A 7 14.27 -6.71 -7.77
C LYS A 7 15.62 -7.18 -7.22
N ARG A 8 15.75 -8.48 -6.93
CA ARG A 8 16.94 -9.13 -6.33
C ARG A 8 17.41 -8.45 -5.03
N LYS A 9 16.47 -8.01 -4.19
CA LYS A 9 16.74 -7.29 -2.94
C LYS A 9 15.79 -7.74 -1.85
N HIS A 10 16.23 -7.66 -0.60
CA HIS A 10 15.33 -7.72 0.55
C HIS A 10 14.50 -6.45 0.57
N ALA A 11 13.18 -6.61 0.49
CA ALA A 11 12.25 -5.51 0.39
C ALA A 11 11.00 -5.78 1.23
N MET A 12 10.54 -4.71 1.85
CA MET A 12 9.26 -4.61 2.53
C MET A 12 8.52 -3.45 1.86
N LYS A 13 7.25 -3.68 1.52
CA LYS A 13 6.41 -2.69 0.88
C LYS A 13 5.35 -2.19 1.86
N PHE A 14 5.03 -0.92 1.72
CA PHE A 14 3.94 -0.24 2.41
C PHE A 14 3.13 0.52 1.35
N GLN A 15 1.86 0.73 1.63
CA GLN A 15 1.00 1.62 0.87
C GLN A 15 0.74 2.84 1.73
N GLY A 16 1.01 4.03 1.21
CA GLY A 16 0.72 5.28 1.90
C GLY A 16 -0.17 6.16 1.04
N VAL A 17 -1.08 6.88 1.70
CA VAL A 17 -1.89 7.94 1.09
C VAL A 17 -1.33 9.27 1.56
N ILE A 18 -1.00 10.13 0.61
CA ILE A 18 -0.35 11.42 0.85
C ILE A 18 -1.27 12.53 0.37
N THR A 19 -1.47 13.54 1.19
CA THR A 19 -2.21 14.76 0.82
C THR A 19 -1.35 15.70 -0.02
N PRO A 20 -1.93 16.66 -0.76
CA PRO A 20 -1.16 17.57 -1.63
C PRO A 20 -0.09 18.41 -0.92
N ASP A 21 -0.21 18.62 0.39
CA ASP A 21 0.76 19.29 1.26
C ASP A 21 1.92 18.38 1.71
N GLY A 22 1.89 17.09 1.32
CA GLY A 22 2.97 16.12 1.57
C GLY A 22 2.84 15.32 2.87
N LEU A 23 1.72 15.46 3.60
CA LEU A 23 1.49 14.69 4.82
C LEU A 23 0.93 13.29 4.51
N PHE A 24 1.40 12.27 5.24
CA PHE A 24 0.77 10.96 5.21
C PHE A 24 -0.51 11.00 6.05
N VAL A 25 -1.64 10.73 5.40
CA VAL A 25 -2.94 10.60 6.07
C VAL A 25 -3.31 9.15 6.37
N ASP A 26 -2.68 8.21 5.67
CA ASP A 26 -2.80 6.79 5.94
C ASP A 26 -1.53 6.03 5.53
N LEU A 27 -1.23 4.94 6.24
CA LEU A 27 -0.11 4.04 5.98
C LEU A 27 -0.47 2.60 6.34
N TRP A 28 -0.52 1.74 5.32
CA TRP A 28 -0.89 0.34 5.42
C TRP A 28 0.28 -0.60 5.09
N GLY A 29 0.46 -1.67 5.89
CA GLY A 29 1.54 -2.66 5.77
C GLY A 29 2.04 -3.17 7.12
N PRO A 30 3.14 -3.94 7.22
CA PRO A 30 4.11 -4.28 6.16
C PRO A 30 3.76 -5.50 5.30
N VAL A 31 4.10 -5.45 4.00
CA VAL A 31 3.94 -6.57 3.07
C VAL A 31 5.28 -7.04 2.51
N ALA A 32 5.43 -8.35 2.34
CA ALA A 32 6.59 -8.93 1.69
C ALA A 32 6.80 -8.33 0.29
N GLY A 33 8.01 -7.86 0.01
CA GLY A 33 8.31 -7.17 -1.25
C GLY A 33 8.14 -8.00 -2.51
N THR A 34 7.99 -9.32 -2.39
CA THR A 34 7.64 -10.25 -3.48
C THR A 34 6.23 -10.07 -4.01
N ARG A 35 5.31 -9.49 -3.21
CA ARG A 35 3.93 -9.28 -3.62
C ARG A 35 3.81 -8.09 -4.57
N HIS A 36 2.84 -8.18 -5.48
CA HIS A 36 2.49 -7.11 -6.40
C HIS A 36 1.76 -5.99 -5.67
N ASP A 37 1.79 -4.78 -6.21
CA ASP A 37 1.14 -3.63 -5.59
C ASP A 37 -0.40 -3.75 -5.68
N SER A 38 -0.92 -4.46 -6.68
CA SER A 38 -2.35 -4.82 -6.76
C SER A 38 -2.82 -5.70 -5.60
N PHE A 39 -1.95 -6.60 -5.12
CA PHE A 39 -2.25 -7.39 -3.92
C PHE A 39 -2.33 -6.50 -2.68
N ILE A 40 -1.43 -5.52 -2.57
CA ILE A 40 -1.42 -4.54 -1.48
C ILE A 40 -2.71 -3.70 -1.52
N LEU A 41 -3.09 -3.16 -2.69
CA LEU A 41 -4.31 -2.38 -2.84
C LEU A 41 -5.56 -3.19 -2.47
N ALA A 42 -5.69 -4.41 -2.97
CA ALA A 42 -6.85 -5.26 -2.68
C ALA A 42 -6.93 -5.64 -1.18
N GLN A 43 -5.79 -5.81 -0.52
CA GLN A 43 -5.78 -6.19 0.90
C GLN A 43 -5.94 -5.00 1.85
N SER A 44 -5.57 -3.80 1.40
CA SER A 44 -5.70 -2.58 2.20
C SER A 44 -7.15 -2.13 2.44
N GLY A 45 -8.08 -2.48 1.54
CA GLY A 45 -9.45 -1.94 1.59
C GLY A 45 -9.54 -0.45 1.24
N LEU A 46 -8.45 0.16 0.75
CA LEU A 46 -8.38 1.60 0.49
C LEU A 46 -9.47 2.06 -0.49
N MET A 47 -9.80 1.25 -1.50
CA MET A 47 -10.80 1.62 -2.50
C MET A 47 -12.20 1.72 -1.89
N GLU A 48 -12.53 0.80 -0.99
CA GLU A 48 -13.78 0.80 -0.24
C GLU A 48 -13.87 2.03 0.67
N GLU A 49 -12.81 2.34 1.42
CA GLU A 49 -12.75 3.52 2.28
C GLU A 49 -12.93 4.83 1.49
N LEU A 50 -12.21 4.97 0.37
CA LEU A 50 -12.35 6.13 -0.51
C LEU A 50 -13.75 6.22 -1.13
N SER A 51 -14.38 5.08 -1.42
CA SER A 51 -15.75 5.05 -1.95
C SER A 51 -16.77 5.53 -0.94
N MET A 52 -16.59 5.19 0.35
CA MET A 52 -17.46 5.64 1.43
C MET A 52 -17.28 7.14 1.69
N LEU A 53 -16.03 7.64 1.69
CA LEU A 53 -15.74 9.06 1.85
C LEU A 53 -16.38 9.94 0.77
N ARG A 54 -16.44 9.45 -0.47
CA ARG A 54 -17.08 10.17 -1.58
C ARG A 54 -18.61 10.27 -1.43
N ALA A 55 -19.23 9.43 -0.60
CA ALA A 55 -20.68 9.41 -0.41
C ALA A 55 -21.18 10.41 0.66
N VAL A 56 -20.27 11.18 1.26
CA VAL A 56 -20.54 12.27 2.23
C VAL A 56 -20.34 13.61 1.54
#